data_AF-A0A6B3I1V7-F1
#
_entry.id   AF-A0A6B3I1V7-F1
#
_cell.length_a   1.000
_cell.length_b   1.000
_cell.length_c   1.000
_cell.angle_alpha   90.00
_cell.angle_beta   90.00
_cell.angle_gamma   90.00
#
_symmetry.space_group_name_H-M   'P 1'
#
loop_
_entity.id
_entity.type
_entity.pdbx_description
1 polymer ?
#
loop_
_entity_poly.entity_id
_entity_poly.type
_entity_poly.pdbx_seq_one_letter_code
_entity_poly.pdbx_strand_id
1 'polypeptide(L)'
;MNALNGERNIEWVPDSGFQLRKAGVQFDAVRVDGEAGRRLADLMEELVGGEPGPVVTEANGRRGVYFFVPPGSTAHRCWPREVTILNATRNRVSYVPVPALEGRTWPLSWRYPPTAPDRFVHTLILISAAESLLYSGRDR
;
A
#
# COMPACT_ATOMS: atom_id res chain seq x y z
N MET A 1 23.01 3.85 12.38
CA MET A 1 22.08 4.96 12.08
C MET A 1 22.19 5.26 10.59
N ASN A 2 21.07 5.20 9.86
CA ASN A 2 20.80 5.72 8.50
C ASN A 2 21.32 5.00 7.23
N ALA A 3 21.65 3.70 7.25
CA ALA A 3 22.26 3.06 6.06
C ALA A 3 21.25 2.73 4.92
N LEU A 4 20.12 2.07 5.22
CA LEU A 4 19.31 1.42 4.17
C LEU A 4 18.59 2.37 3.20
N ASN A 5 18.17 3.56 3.64
CA ASN A 5 17.49 4.51 2.75
C ASN A 5 18.46 5.16 1.75
N GLY A 6 19.69 5.45 2.20
CA GLY A 6 20.78 5.94 1.35
C GLY A 6 21.29 4.90 0.36
N GLU A 7 21.27 3.62 0.73
CA GLU A 7 21.64 2.51 -0.15
C GLU A 7 20.59 2.20 -1.23
N ARG A 8 19.30 2.48 -0.97
CA ARG A 8 18.19 2.24 -1.91
C ARG A 8 17.70 3.48 -2.65
N ASN A 9 18.11 4.69 -2.23
CA ASN A 9 17.76 5.98 -2.80
C ASN A 9 16.23 6.20 -3.00
N ILE A 10 15.43 5.89 -1.97
CA ILE A 10 13.96 5.98 -2.03
C ILE A 10 13.48 7.26 -1.32
N GLU A 11 13.54 8.39 -2.01
CA GLU A 11 13.30 9.74 -1.43
C GLU A 11 11.93 9.92 -0.75
N TRP A 12 10.92 9.17 -1.19
CA TRP A 12 9.58 9.28 -0.63
C TRP A 12 9.41 8.54 0.71
N VAL A 13 10.38 7.70 1.10
CA VAL A 13 10.44 7.09 2.42
C VAL A 13 11.15 8.04 3.39
N PRO A 14 10.57 8.34 4.57
CA PRO A 14 11.22 9.20 5.56
C PRO A 14 12.37 8.48 6.26
N ASP A 15 13.38 9.22 6.72
CA ASP A 15 14.53 8.65 7.43
C ASP A 15 14.19 8.17 8.86
N SER A 16 13.15 8.73 9.48
CA SER A 16 12.70 8.32 10.81
C SER A 16 11.19 8.55 11.02
N GLY A 17 10.61 7.78 11.94
CA GLY A 17 9.19 7.87 12.30
C GLY A 17 8.28 7.48 11.13
N PHE A 18 7.21 8.24 10.91
CA PHE A 18 6.37 8.11 9.73
C PHE A 18 5.95 9.49 9.24
N GLN A 19 5.65 9.61 7.95
CA GLN A 19 5.19 10.84 7.33
C GLN A 19 3.99 10.58 6.43
N LEU A 20 3.13 11.60 6.29
CA LEU A 20 2.08 11.58 5.29
C LEU A 20 2.63 12.05 3.95
N ARG A 21 2.48 11.22 2.91
CA ARG A 21 2.81 11.59 1.53
C ARG A 21 1.53 11.82 0.73
N LYS A 22 1.55 12.83 -0.14
CA LYS A 22 0.42 13.14 -1.00
C LYS A 22 0.29 12.05 -2.08
N ALA A 23 -0.89 11.44 -2.18
CA ALA A 23 -1.17 10.49 -3.24
C ALA A 23 -1.14 11.16 -4.63
N GLY A 24 -0.79 10.40 -5.66
CA GLY A 24 -0.67 10.86 -7.05
C GLY A 24 0.60 11.65 -7.37
N VAL A 25 1.55 11.78 -6.42
CA VAL A 25 2.87 12.38 -6.70
C VAL A 25 3.86 11.27 -7.03
N GLN A 26 4.33 10.50 -6.04
CA GLN A 26 5.21 9.35 -6.27
C GLN A 26 4.42 8.05 -6.47
N PHE A 27 3.24 7.93 -5.84
CA PHE A 27 2.40 6.75 -5.88
C PHE A 27 0.95 7.11 -5.56
N ASP A 28 0.04 6.23 -5.95
CA ASP A 28 -1.29 6.14 -5.35
C ASP A 28 -1.28 5.06 -4.26
N ALA A 29 -2.35 4.95 -3.48
CA ALA A 29 -2.53 3.83 -2.58
C ALA A 29 -3.95 3.27 -2.62
N VAL A 30 -4.01 1.96 -2.36
CA VAL A 30 -5.24 1.19 -2.19
C VAL A 30 -5.25 0.72 -0.75
N ARG A 31 -6.32 1.05 -0.01
CA ARG A 31 -6.47 0.67 1.39
C ARG A 31 -7.59 -0.33 1.55
N VAL A 32 -7.31 -1.41 2.28
CA VAL A 32 -8.30 -2.38 2.76
C VAL A 32 -8.12 -2.54 4.27
N ASP A 33 -9.22 -2.46 5.01
CA ASP A 33 -9.19 -2.50 6.48
C ASP A 33 -9.19 -3.94 7.03
N GLY A 34 -8.56 -4.11 8.19
CA GLY A 34 -8.65 -5.31 9.01
C GLY A 34 -8.10 -6.58 8.35
N GLU A 35 -8.75 -7.71 8.65
CA GLU A 35 -8.29 -9.04 8.23
C GLU A 35 -8.40 -9.25 6.72
N ALA A 36 -9.35 -8.59 6.06
CA ALA A 36 -9.48 -8.63 4.62
C ALA A 36 -8.22 -8.05 3.92
N GLY A 37 -7.69 -6.93 4.44
CA GLY A 37 -6.48 -6.34 3.90
C GLY A 37 -5.24 -7.20 4.13
N ARG A 38 -5.15 -7.88 5.27
CA ARG A 38 -4.03 -8.80 5.58
C ARG A 38 -4.02 -9.99 4.64
N ARG A 39 -5.16 -10.67 4.48
CA ARG A 39 -5.31 -11.78 3.54
C ARG A 39 -5.07 -11.37 2.09
N LEU A 40 -5.44 -10.15 1.71
CA LEU A 40 -5.12 -9.64 0.37
C LEU A 40 -3.61 -9.46 0.19
N ALA A 41 -2.89 -9.03 1.23
CA ALA A 41 -1.44 -8.91 1.18
C ALA A 41 -0.74 -10.28 1.07
N ASP A 42 -1.23 -11.29 1.80
CA ASP A 42 -0.77 -12.68 1.68
C ASP A 42 -0.99 -13.21 0.26
N LEU A 43 -2.22 -13.06 -0.27
CA LEU A 43 -2.56 -13.49 -1.63
C LEU A 43 -1.70 -12.81 -2.70
N MET A 44 -1.41 -11.51 -2.53
CA MET A 44 -0.56 -10.78 -3.46
C MET A 44 0.87 -11.34 -3.48
N GLU A 45 1.44 -11.68 -2.33
CA GLU A 45 2.76 -12.32 -2.25
C GLU A 45 2.77 -13.66 -2.99
N GLU A 46 1.76 -14.50 -2.77
CA GLU A 46 1.63 -15.80 -3.44
C GLU A 46 1.53 -15.66 -4.96
N LEU A 47 0.69 -14.73 -5.45
CA LEU A 47 0.45 -14.54 -6.89
C LEU A 47 1.67 -14.05 -7.67
N VAL A 48 2.56 -13.31 -7.01
CA VAL A 48 3.74 -12.69 -7.65
C VAL A 48 5.06 -13.35 -7.28
N GLY A 49 5.03 -14.43 -6.48
CA GLY A 49 6.22 -15.19 -6.11
C GLY A 49 7.12 -14.50 -5.08
N GLY A 50 6.56 -13.76 -4.12
CA GLY A 50 7.27 -13.30 -2.92
C GLY A 50 7.50 -11.79 -2.79
N GLU A 51 7.55 -11.05 -3.90
CA GLU A 51 7.82 -9.60 -3.87
C GLU A 51 6.65 -8.78 -4.47
N PRO A 52 5.54 -8.61 -3.73
CA PRO A 52 4.35 -7.93 -4.25
C PRO A 52 4.51 -6.43 -4.41
N GLY A 53 5.61 -5.85 -3.94
CA GLY A 53 5.81 -4.41 -3.85
C GLY A 53 5.42 -3.84 -2.48
N PRO A 54 5.57 -2.52 -2.27
CA PRO A 54 5.40 -1.86 -0.99
C PRO A 54 3.99 -1.98 -0.40
N VAL A 55 3.91 -2.54 0.80
CA VAL A 55 2.68 -2.66 1.60
C VAL A 55 2.93 -2.25 3.04
N VAL A 56 2.10 -1.34 3.55
CA VAL A 56 2.12 -0.89 4.95
C VAL A 56 0.92 -1.47 5.69
N THR A 57 1.12 -1.87 6.94
CA THR A 57 0.06 -2.27 7.87
C THR A 57 0.01 -1.31 9.06
N GLU A 58 -1.21 -0.97 9.49
CA GLU A 58 -1.47 -0.20 10.71
C GLU A 58 -1.91 -1.15 11.83
N ALA A 59 -1.30 -1.02 13.01
CA ALA A 59 -1.59 -1.89 14.15
C ALA A 59 -2.84 -1.46 14.94
N ASN A 60 -3.21 -0.18 14.88
CA ASN A 60 -4.33 0.42 15.60
C ASN A 60 -5.43 0.91 14.64
N GLY A 61 -6.44 1.59 15.19
CA GLY A 61 -7.56 2.11 14.39
C GLY A 61 -8.32 0.98 13.68
N ARG A 62 -8.59 1.18 12.39
CA ARG A 62 -9.25 0.15 11.55
C ARG A 62 -8.28 -0.90 10.99
N ARG A 63 -7.02 -0.87 11.44
CA ARG A 63 -5.95 -1.77 10.99
C ARG A 63 -5.82 -1.74 9.47
N GLY A 64 -5.68 -0.55 8.90
CA GLY A 64 -5.58 -0.37 7.46
C GLY A 64 -4.35 -1.08 6.89
N VAL A 65 -4.52 -1.73 5.75
CA VAL A 65 -3.44 -2.27 4.92
C VAL A 65 -3.39 -1.46 3.63
N TYR A 66 -2.26 -0.80 3.39
CA TYR A 66 -2.05 0.15 2.29
C TYR A 66 -1.12 -0.47 1.25
N PHE A 67 -1.64 -0.73 0.06
CA PHE A 67 -0.89 -1.19 -1.10
C PHE A 67 -0.49 0.03 -1.93
N PHE A 68 0.80 0.20 -2.13
CA PHE A 68 1.35 1.35 -2.86
C PHE A 68 1.45 0.96 -4.33
N VAL A 69 0.75 1.69 -5.18
CA VAL A 69 0.63 1.41 -6.62
C VAL A 69 1.14 2.60 -7.43
N PRO A 70 1.52 2.43 -8.71
CA PRO A 70 1.99 3.54 -9.52
C PRO A 70 0.99 4.73 -9.54
N PRO A 71 1.48 5.98 -9.59
CA PRO A 71 0.60 7.14 -9.53
C PRO A 71 -0.36 7.13 -10.74
N GLY A 72 -1.63 7.38 -10.48
CA GLY A 72 -2.70 7.39 -11.50
C GLY A 72 -3.19 6.01 -11.95
N SER A 73 -2.56 4.90 -11.53
CA SER A 73 -2.96 3.55 -11.96
C SER A 73 -4.33 3.12 -11.43
N THR A 74 -4.78 3.76 -10.34
CA THR A 74 -6.07 3.51 -9.70
C THR A 74 -7.24 4.17 -10.42
N ALA A 75 -6.98 5.16 -11.27
CA ALA A 75 -8.00 5.93 -11.98
C ALA A 75 -8.66 5.10 -13.09
N HIS A 76 -9.95 5.36 -13.35
CA HIS A 76 -10.74 4.69 -14.39
C HIS A 76 -10.79 3.16 -14.27
N ARG A 77 -10.64 2.64 -13.04
CA ARG A 77 -10.78 1.21 -12.70
C ARG A 77 -11.98 1.00 -11.78
N CYS A 78 -12.65 -0.13 -11.96
CA CYS A 78 -13.66 -0.60 -11.01
C CYS A 78 -12.93 -1.28 -9.85
N TRP A 79 -13.15 -0.79 -8.63
CA TRP A 79 -12.64 -1.39 -7.40
C TRP A 79 -13.80 -1.96 -6.59
N PRO A 80 -13.59 -3.06 -5.83
CA PRO A 80 -14.57 -3.53 -4.86
C PRO A 80 -14.98 -2.42 -3.88
N ARG A 81 -16.23 -2.43 -3.40
CA ARG A 81 -16.80 -1.37 -2.54
C ARG A 81 -16.04 -1.23 -1.21
N GLU A 82 -15.45 -2.32 -0.77
CA GLU A 82 -14.71 -2.47 0.48
C GLU A 82 -13.30 -1.85 0.39
N VAL A 83 -12.84 -1.49 -0.82
CA VAL A 83 -11.57 -0.82 -1.07
C VAL A 83 -11.70 0.69 -0.97
N THR A 84 -10.78 1.32 -0.24
CA THR A 84 -10.61 2.79 -0.26
C THR A 84 -9.45 3.17 -1.18
N ILE A 85 -9.75 3.95 -2.21
CA ILE A 85 -8.73 4.49 -3.13
C ILE A 85 -8.22 5.83 -2.59
N LEU A 86 -6.89 5.98 -2.57
CA LEU A 86 -6.16 7.19 -2.20
C LEU A 86 -5.33 7.63 -3.42
N ASN A 87 -5.84 8.61 -4.16
CA ASN A 87 -5.21 9.15 -5.37
C ASN A 87 -5.40 10.67 -5.48
N ALA A 88 -4.82 11.28 -6.52
CA ALA A 88 -4.98 12.70 -6.86
C ALA A 88 -6.04 12.95 -7.95
N THR A 89 -7.25 12.43 -7.78
CA THR A 89 -8.36 12.78 -8.69
C THR A 89 -8.69 14.27 -8.61
N ARG A 90 -9.23 14.84 -9.71
CA ARG A 90 -9.34 16.30 -9.96
C ARG A 90 -9.91 17.14 -8.80
N ASN A 91 -10.75 16.55 -7.94
CA ASN A 91 -11.42 17.23 -6.83
C ASN A 91 -11.11 16.62 -5.44
N ARG A 92 -10.09 15.77 -5.30
CA ARG A 92 -9.75 15.14 -4.03
C ARG A 92 -8.25 15.09 -3.81
N VAL A 93 -7.81 15.57 -2.65
CA VAL A 93 -6.45 15.36 -2.14
C VAL A 93 -6.50 14.26 -1.10
N SER A 94 -5.68 13.23 -1.27
CA SER A 94 -5.53 12.12 -0.33
C SER A 94 -4.09 12.04 0.15
N TYR A 95 -3.89 11.58 1.38
CA TYR A 95 -2.58 11.35 1.96
C TYR A 95 -2.44 9.90 2.39
N VAL A 96 -1.25 9.37 2.24
CA VAL A 96 -0.89 7.98 2.55
C VAL A 96 0.17 7.98 3.65
N PRO A 97 -0.01 7.21 4.73
CA PRO A 97 1.00 7.07 5.76
C PRO A 97 2.19 6.23 5.27
N VAL A 98 3.40 6.76 5.42
CA VAL A 98 4.66 6.10 5.04
C VAL A 98 5.57 5.99 6.25
N PRO A 99 5.80 4.78 6.79
CA PRO A 99 6.79 4.58 7.84
C PRO A 99 8.21 4.63 7.27
N ALA A 100 9.16 5.03 8.10
CA ALA A 100 10.58 4.82 7.82
C ALA A 100 10.89 3.32 7.68
N LEU A 101 11.98 2.97 7.00
CA LEU A 101 12.41 1.56 6.86
C LEU A 101 12.88 0.97 8.20
N GLU A 102 13.42 1.82 9.07
CA GLU A 102 13.99 1.41 10.35
C GLU A 102 13.51 2.31 11.50
N GLY A 103 13.73 1.85 12.72
CA GLY A 103 13.42 2.60 13.93
C GLY A 103 11.97 2.44 14.39
N ARG A 104 11.52 3.38 15.23
CA ARG A 104 10.19 3.34 15.85
C ARG A 104 9.18 4.02 14.94
N THR A 105 8.38 3.23 14.23
CA THR A 105 7.36 3.72 13.29
C THR A 105 5.93 3.42 13.73
N TRP A 106 5.74 2.93 14.96
CA TRP A 106 4.43 2.64 15.53
C TRP A 106 3.48 3.84 15.36
N PRO A 107 2.23 3.63 14.90
CA PRO A 107 1.53 2.35 14.75
C PRO A 107 1.71 1.64 13.40
N LEU A 108 2.61 2.11 12.54
CA LEU A 108 2.78 1.64 11.17
C LEU A 108 4.00 0.71 11.05
N SER A 109 3.88 -0.29 10.20
CA SER A 109 5.00 -1.16 9.84
C SER A 109 4.94 -1.52 8.36
N TRP A 110 6.11 -1.67 7.73
CA TRP A 110 6.21 -2.32 6.44
C TRP A 110 5.88 -3.80 6.61
N ARG A 111 4.89 -4.29 5.87
CA ARG A 111 4.70 -5.73 5.66
C ARG A 111 5.61 -6.22 4.55
N TYR A 112 5.62 -5.48 3.45
CA TYR A 112 6.58 -5.64 2.36
C TYR A 112 7.21 -4.26 2.13
N PRO A 113 8.49 -4.05 2.45
CA PRO A 113 9.15 -2.76 2.26
C PRO A 113 9.44 -2.51 0.76
N PRO A 114 9.56 -1.24 0.33
CA PRO A 114 9.98 -0.94 -1.03
C PRO A 114 11.41 -1.43 -1.27
N THR A 115 11.64 -2.04 -2.44
CA THR A 115 12.96 -2.55 -2.86
C THR A 115 13.63 -1.65 -3.90
N ALA A 116 12.86 -0.83 -4.62
CA ALA A 116 13.35 0.19 -5.54
C ALA A 116 12.37 1.38 -5.58
N PRO A 117 12.79 2.58 -6.05
CA PRO A 117 11.96 3.79 -6.06
C PRO A 117 10.64 3.68 -6.86
N ASP A 118 10.62 2.85 -7.89
CA ASP A 118 9.56 2.68 -8.88
C ASP A 118 8.92 1.28 -8.89
N ARG A 119 9.38 0.37 -8.01
CA ARG A 119 8.86 -1.00 -7.90
C ARG A 119 7.64 -1.05 -6.97
N PHE A 120 6.49 -0.67 -7.53
CA PHE A 120 5.20 -0.64 -6.84
C PHE A 120 4.39 -1.94 -7.01
N VAL A 121 3.32 -2.07 -6.23
CA VAL A 121 2.35 -3.16 -6.34
C VAL A 121 1.69 -3.13 -7.72
N HIS A 122 1.66 -4.29 -8.39
CA HIS A 122 1.06 -4.41 -9.71
C HIS A 122 -0.47 -4.24 -9.66
N THR A 123 -0.97 -3.13 -10.18
CA THR A 123 -2.36 -2.67 -9.94
C THR A 123 -3.41 -3.63 -10.48
N LEU A 124 -3.20 -4.23 -11.66
CA LEU A 124 -4.20 -5.14 -12.25
C LEU A 124 -4.28 -6.47 -11.49
N ILE A 125 -3.15 -6.96 -10.99
CA ILE A 125 -3.13 -8.18 -10.16
C ILE A 125 -3.84 -7.88 -8.84
N LEU A 126 -3.59 -6.71 -8.25
CA LEU A 126 -4.26 -6.26 -7.03
C LEU A 126 -5.78 -6.15 -7.20
N ILE A 127 -6.26 -5.60 -8.32
CA ILE A 127 -7.71 -5.53 -8.61
C ILE A 127 -8.30 -6.94 -8.68
N SER A 128 -7.72 -7.82 -9.48
CA SER A 128 -8.23 -9.20 -9.64
C SER A 128 -8.18 -9.99 -8.33
N ALA A 129 -7.12 -9.83 -7.53
CA ALA A 129 -7.00 -10.46 -6.23
C ALA A 129 -8.04 -9.91 -5.24
N ALA A 130 -8.26 -8.59 -5.22
CA ALA A 130 -9.27 -7.95 -4.39
C ALA A 130 -10.69 -8.38 -4.79
N GLU A 131 -10.97 -8.48 -6.10
CA GLU A 131 -12.25 -8.99 -6.59
C GLU A 131 -12.48 -10.44 -6.13
N SER A 132 -11.50 -11.33 -6.34
CA SER A 132 -11.63 -12.72 -5.91
C SER A 132 -11.86 -12.85 -4.40
N LEU A 133 -11.06 -12.14 -3.59
CA LEU A 133 -11.09 -12.29 -2.13
C LEU A 133 -12.31 -11.63 -1.48
N LEU A 134 -12.72 -10.45 -1.97
CA LEU A 134 -13.75 -9.63 -1.31
C LEU A 134 -15.16 -9.96 -1.78
N TYR A 135 -15.33 -10.51 -2.99
CA TYR A 135 -16.63 -11.02 -3.42
C TYR A 135 -16.98 -12.38 -2.78
N SER A 136 -16.00 -13.26 -2.55
CA SER A 136 -16.23 -14.56 -1.89
C SER A 136 -16.64 -14.46 -0.41
N GLY A 137 -16.61 -13.27 0.20
CA GLY A 137 -17.04 -13.03 1.58
C GLY A 137 -18.54 -12.74 1.76
N ARG A 138 -19.34 -12.70 0.68
CA ARG A 138 -20.79 -12.39 0.77
C ARG A 138 -21.72 -13.61 0.92
N ASP A 139 -21.21 -14.83 0.71
CA ASP A 139 -21.98 -16.07 0.76
C ASP A 139 -21.71 -16.92 2.02
N ARG A 140 -21.26 -16.30 3.12
CA ARG A 140 -21.12 -16.96 4.43
C ARG A 140 -21.82 -16.20 5.54
#